data_AF-A0A8I1SYB8-F1
#
_entry.id   AF-A0A8I1SYB8-F1
#
_cell.length_a   1.000
_cell.length_b   1.000
_cell.length_c   1.000
_cell.angle_alpha   90.00
_cell.angle_beta   90.00
_cell.angle_gamma   90.00
#
_symmetry.space_group_name_H-M   'P 1'
#
loop_
_entity.id
_entity.type
_entity.pdbx_description
1 polymer ?
#
loop_
_entity_poly.entity_id
_entity_poly.type
_entity_poly.pdbx_seq_one_letter_code
_entity_poly.pdbx_strand_id
1 'polypeptide(L)'
;MIELEPGNALDITLKEDAHGRDRIVVTLEAHGCDLTMTPHQARVLATELIMAVNRAEVRSNLKHSPNMMRSAQPAEQKRSLINQAFAK
;
A
#
# COMPACT_ATOMS: atom_id res chain seq x y z
N MET A 1 -2.31 -19.67 7.78
CA MET A 1 -2.63 -18.86 8.96
C MET A 1 -1.77 -17.60 9.01
N ILE A 2 -2.40 -16.43 8.93
CA ILE A 2 -1.78 -15.12 9.19
C ILE A 2 -2.27 -14.68 10.57
N GLU A 3 -1.33 -14.46 11.49
CA GLU A 3 -1.66 -13.91 12.81
C GLU A 3 -1.99 -12.43 12.70
N LEU A 4 -3.10 -12.02 13.28
CA LEU A 4 -3.54 -10.63 13.43
C LEU A 4 -3.34 -10.23 14.90
N GLU A 5 -3.95 -9.12 15.34
CA GLU A 5 -4.00 -8.70 16.76
C GLU A 5 -4.26 -9.90 17.70
N PRO A 6 -3.77 -9.88 18.97
CA PRO A 6 -3.68 -11.08 19.80
C PRO A 6 -4.99 -11.87 19.87
N GLY A 7 -4.96 -13.10 19.35
CA GLY A 7 -6.10 -14.03 19.34
C GLY A 7 -6.90 -14.10 18.03
N ASN A 8 -6.55 -13.30 17.02
CA ASN A 8 -7.21 -13.33 15.73
C ASN A 8 -6.29 -13.97 14.68
N ALA A 9 -6.72 -15.06 14.05
CA ALA A 9 -6.01 -15.67 12.94
C ALA A 9 -6.85 -15.61 11.67
N LEU A 10 -6.18 -15.34 10.54
CA LEU A 10 -6.77 -15.46 9.20
C LEU A 10 -6.28 -16.77 8.57
N ASP A 11 -7.21 -17.65 8.20
CA ASP A 11 -6.89 -18.88 7.48
C ASP A 11 -7.40 -18.84 6.05
N ILE A 12 -6.68 -19.51 5.14
CA ILE A 12 -7.01 -19.55 3.71
C ILE A 12 -6.97 -20.99 3.26
N THR A 13 -8.11 -21.50 2.79
CA THR A 13 -8.27 -22.90 2.37
C THR A 13 -8.85 -23.00 0.96
N LEU A 14 -8.48 -24.09 0.27
CA LEU A 14 -9.12 -24.52 -0.97
C LEU A 14 -10.18 -25.57 -0.61
N LYS A 15 -11.42 -25.34 -1.04
CA LYS A 15 -12.56 -26.25 -0.86
C LYS A 15 -13.27 -26.46 -2.20
N GLU A 16 -14.01 -27.55 -2.30
CA GLU A 16 -14.86 -27.85 -3.45
C GLU A 16 -16.33 -27.47 -3.11
N ASP A 17 -17.04 -26.81 -4.03
CA ASP A 17 -18.47 -26.55 -3.87
C ASP A 17 -19.34 -27.77 -4.23
N ALA A 18 -20.64 -27.69 -3.96
CA ALA A 18 -21.59 -28.78 -4.24
C ALA A 18 -21.68 -29.20 -5.73
N HIS A 19 -21.07 -28.43 -6.64
CA HIS A 19 -21.02 -28.71 -8.08
C HIS A 19 -19.63 -29.15 -8.54
N GLY A 20 -18.71 -29.43 -7.63
CA GLY A 20 -17.37 -29.88 -7.96
C GLY A 20 -16.40 -28.77 -8.35
N ARG A 21 -16.70 -27.50 -8.01
CA ARG A 21 -15.86 -26.37 -8.39
C ARG A 21 -15.03 -25.87 -7.23
N ASP A 22 -13.77 -25.59 -7.52
CA ASP A 22 -12.84 -24.97 -6.57
C ASP A 22 -13.35 -23.62 -6.04
N ARG A 23 -13.21 -23.45 -4.74
CA ARG A 23 -13.49 -22.24 -3.98
C ARG A 23 -12.36 -21.95 -3.02
N ILE A 24 -11.94 -20.70 -2.97
CA ILE A 24 -11.01 -20.21 -1.96
C ILE A 24 -11.85 -19.65 -0.81
N VAL A 25 -11.63 -20.16 0.40
CA VAL A 25 -12.30 -19.69 1.61
C VAL A 25 -11.27 -19.01 2.49
N VAL A 26 -11.55 -17.76 2.85
CA VAL A 26 -10.78 -16.98 3.82
C VAL A 26 -11.60 -16.86 5.08
N THR A 27 -11.09 -17.38 6.19
CA THR A 27 -11.79 -17.42 7.48
C THR A 27 -11.07 -16.53 8.49
N LEU A 28 -11.82 -15.67 9.17
CA LEU A 28 -11.36 -14.91 10.31
C LEU A 28 -11.84 -15.60 11.60
N GLU A 29 -10.95 -16.39 12.21
CA GLU A 29 -11.30 -17.37 13.25
C GLU A 29 -12.06 -16.76 14.43
N ALA A 30 -11.63 -15.59 14.89
CA ALA A 30 -12.22 -14.93 16.06
C ALA A 30 -13.65 -14.40 15.84
N HIS A 31 -14.08 -14.23 14.59
CA HIS A 31 -15.35 -13.60 14.26
C HIS A 31 -16.32 -14.53 13.52
N GLY A 32 -15.91 -15.78 13.24
CA GLY A 32 -16.73 -16.72 12.46
C GLY A 32 -17.14 -16.17 11.09
N CYS A 33 -16.32 -15.27 10.54
CA CYS A 33 -16.57 -14.60 9.28
C CYS A 33 -15.80 -15.32 8.17
N ASP A 34 -16.54 -15.86 7.20
CA ASP A 34 -15.99 -16.56 6.05
C ASP A 34 -16.27 -15.81 4.76
N LEU A 35 -15.22 -15.57 3.98
CA LEU A 35 -15.31 -15.07 2.62
C LEU A 35 -15.00 -16.22 1.66
N THR A 36 -16.02 -16.68 0.93
CA THR A 36 -15.88 -17.68 -0.13
C THR A 36 -15.80 -17.02 -1.50
N MET A 37 -14.79 -17.39 -2.29
CA MET A 37 -14.49 -16.79 -3.58
C MET A 37 -14.26 -17.84 -4.66
N THR A 38 -14.50 -17.47 -5.92
CA THR A 38 -13.91 -18.18 -7.06
C THR A 38 -12.38 -17.99 -7.08
N PRO A 39 -11.62 -18.88 -7.74
CA PRO A 39 -10.19 -18.69 -7.95
C PRO A 39 -9.86 -17.36 -8.65
N HIS A 40 -10.72 -16.91 -9.57
CA HIS A 40 -10.53 -15.63 -10.25
C HIS A 40 -10.67 -14.44 -9.29
N GLN A 41 -11.72 -14.42 -8.46
CA GLN A 41 -11.92 -13.36 -7.45
C GLN A 41 -10.78 -13.32 -6.44
N ALA A 42 -10.34 -14.49 -5.94
CA ALA A 42 -9.22 -14.58 -5.02
C ALA A 42 -7.93 -14.03 -5.63
N ARG A 43 -7.68 -14.30 -6.93
CA ARG A 43 -6.54 -13.72 -7.66
C ARG A 43 -6.63 -12.20 -7.74
N VAL A 44 -7.79 -11.66 -8.11
CA VAL A 44 -7.99 -10.19 -8.18
C VAL A 44 -7.76 -9.56 -6.81
N LEU A 45 -8.32 -10.14 -5.74
CA LEU A 45 -8.10 -9.67 -4.37
C LEU A 45 -6.61 -9.68 -4.00
N ALA A 46 -5.89 -10.76 -4.30
CA ALA A 46 -4.46 -10.85 -4.02
C ALA A 46 -3.66 -9.77 -4.77
N THR A 47 -4.00 -9.51 -6.04
CA THR A 47 -3.39 -8.42 -6.80
C THR A 47 -3.63 -7.06 -6.16
N GLU A 48 -4.87 -6.76 -5.77
CA GLU A 48 -5.20 -5.49 -5.10
C GLU A 48 -4.45 -5.32 -3.77
N LEU A 49 -4.32 -6.39 -2.98
CA LEU A 49 -3.56 -6.39 -1.73
C LEU A 49 -2.08 -6.06 -1.99
N ILE A 50 -1.44 -6.72 -2.96
CA ILE A 50 -0.05 -6.45 -3.35
C ILE A 50 0.12 -4.99 -3.79
N MET A 51 -0.80 -4.49 -4.62
CA MET A 51 -0.74 -3.09 -5.07
C MET A 51 -0.93 -2.09 -3.93
N ALA A 52 -1.81 -2.39 -2.97
CA ALA A 52 -2.01 -1.55 -1.79
C ALA A 52 -0.73 -1.49 -0.93
N VAL A 53 -0.07 -2.64 -0.71
CA VAL A 53 1.21 -2.73 0.00
C VAL A 53 2.28 -1.90 -0.71
N ASN A 54 2.47 -2.12 -2.01
CA ASN A 54 3.45 -1.36 -2.80
C ASN A 54 3.22 0.16 -2.70
N ARG A 55 1.96 0.61 -2.78
CA ARG A 55 1.62 2.03 -2.61
C ARG A 55 1.96 2.56 -1.21
N ALA A 56 1.71 1.77 -0.18
CA ALA A 56 2.00 2.17 1.21
C ALA A 56 3.52 2.30 1.44
N GLU A 57 4.31 1.37 0.93
CA GLU A 57 5.78 1.39 1.03
C GLU A 57 6.39 2.57 0.28
N VAL A 58 5.97 2.81 -0.97
CA VAL A 58 6.42 3.97 -1.75
C VAL A 58 6.13 5.26 -1.00
N ARG A 59 4.92 5.40 -0.44
CA ARG A 59 4.54 6.59 0.34
C ARG A 59 5.43 6.77 1.57
N SER A 60 5.79 5.69 2.26
CA SER A 60 6.72 5.73 3.41
C SER A 60 8.11 6.21 2.97
N ASN A 61 8.66 5.61 1.91
CA ASN A 61 9.98 5.94 1.38
C ASN A 61 10.07 7.39 0.90
N LEU A 62 9.00 7.91 0.29
CA LEU A 62 8.94 9.32 -0.13
C LEU A 62 8.91 10.30 1.05
N LYS A 63 8.21 9.96 2.15
CA LYS A 63 8.19 10.78 3.37
C LYS A 63 9.56 10.85 4.05
N HIS A 64 10.34 9.77 3.97
CA HIS A 64 11.67 9.69 4.57
C HIS A 64 12.80 10.20 3.66
N SER A 65 12.51 10.60 2.42
CA SER A 65 13.50 11.17 1.52
C SER A 65 13.72 12.67 1.83
N PRO A 66 14.89 13.07 2.38
CA PRO A 66 15.16 14.46 2.78
C PRO A 66 15.25 15.44 1.59
N ASN A 67 15.26 14.94 0.35
CA ASN A 67 15.39 15.78 -0.84
C ASN A 67 14.11 16.52 -1.25
N MET A 68 12.94 16.22 -0.65
CA MET A 68 11.68 16.91 -0.95
C MET A 68 11.39 18.12 -0.05
N MET A 69 12.15 18.34 1.04
CA MET A 69 11.99 19.52 1.91
C MET A 69 12.75 20.77 1.40
N ARG A 70 13.49 20.69 0.29
CA ARG A 70 14.30 21.81 -0.23
C ARG A 70 13.60 22.70 -1.25
N SER A 71 12.33 22.45 -1.58
CA SER A 71 11.55 23.28 -2.50
C SER A 71 10.73 24.40 -1.82
N ALA A 72 10.79 24.52 -0.49
CA ALA A 72 10.15 25.59 0.27
C ALA A 72 11.15 26.64 0.80
N GLN A 73 12.17 27.02 0.01
CA GLN A 73 12.90 28.27 0.27
C GLN A 73 12.36 29.36 -0.67
N PRO A 74 11.91 30.52 -0.16
CA PRO A 74 11.48 31.63 -1.00
C PRO A 74 12.65 32.06 -1.90
N ALA A 75 12.41 32.10 -3.21
CA ALA A 75 13.37 32.54 -4.20
C ALA A 75 13.58 34.07 -4.18
N GLU A 76 13.85 34.66 -3.01
CA GLU A 76 13.97 36.12 -2.84
C GLU A 76 15.37 36.59 -2.39
N GLN A 77 16.44 35.89 -2.74
CA GLN A 77 17.80 36.39 -2.43
C GLN A 77 18.82 36.38 -3.57
N LYS A 78 18.49 35.84 -4.76
CA LYS A 78 19.44 35.82 -5.89
C LYS A 78 19.34 36.99 -6.88
N ARG A 79 18.38 37.92 -6.72
CA ARG A 79 18.28 39.10 -7.61
C ARG A 79 19.06 40.34 -7.14
N SER A 80 19.60 40.35 -5.92
CA SER A 80 20.33 41.54 -5.43
C SER A 80 21.81 41.60 -5.84
N LEU A 81 22.41 40.51 -6.35
CA LEU A 81 23.85 40.46 -6.63
C LEU A 81 24.22 40.80 -8.08
N ILE A 82 23.25 40.93 -8.99
CA ILE A 82 23.52 41.17 -10.42
C ILE A 82 23.51 42.67 -10.78
N ASN A 83 22.91 43.54 -9.97
CA ASN A 83 22.80 44.97 -10.27
C ASN A 83 24.01 45.82 -9.84
N GLN A 84 25.04 45.24 -9.22
CA GLN A 84 26.25 45.99 -8.84
C GLN A 84 27.38 45.94 -9.89
N ALA A 85 27.21 45.21 -11.00
CA ALA A 85 28.27 45.01 -11.99
C ALA A 85 28.26 45.98 -13.19
N PHE A 86 27.29 46.91 -13.29
CA PHE A 86 27.14 47.78 -14.48
C PHE A 86 26.88 49.26 -14.17
N ALA A 87 27.45 49.78 -13.07
CA ALA A 87 27.50 51.22 -12.83
C ALA A 87 28.96 51.72 -12.91
N LYS A 88 29.39 52.05 -14.13
CA LYS A 88 30.45 53.02 -14.43
C LYS A 88 30.07 53.77 -15.69
#